data_AF-A0A969XH23-F1
#
_entry.id   AF-A0A969XH23-F1
#
_cell.length_a   1.000
_cell.length_b   1.000
_cell.length_c   1.000
_cell.angle_alpha   90.00
_cell.angle_beta   90.00
_cell.angle_gamma   90.00
#
_symmetry.space_group_name_H-M   'P 1'
#
loop_
_entity.id
_entity.type
_entity.pdbx_description
1 polymer ?
#
loop_
_entity_poly.entity_id
_entity_poly.type
_entity_poly.pdbx_seq_one_letter_code
_entity_poly.pdbx_strand_id
1 'polypeptide(L)'
;MAARWSRPTVDTKFHIDLKWWEEQEGRDLRVYIREALCDECRADLGDVEDLGTVDWVDDETGEVNQVDALWHSIRTCCSLKRDYITPNSPVVDAVFRTFLANGNKP
;
A
#
# COMPACT_ATOMS: atom_id res chain seq x y z
N MET A 1 16.80 9.75 -17.21
CA MET A 1 17.41 11.04 -16.77
C MET A 1 17.71 10.90 -15.28
N ALA A 2 18.93 11.18 -14.83
CA ALA A 2 19.25 11.08 -13.41
C ALA A 2 18.43 12.12 -12.62
N ALA A 3 17.60 11.66 -11.69
CA ALA A 3 16.80 12.55 -10.85
C ALA A 3 17.74 13.54 -10.14
N ARG A 4 17.46 14.83 -10.25
CA ARG A 4 18.23 15.89 -9.59
C ARG A 4 18.07 15.72 -8.08
N TRP A 5 19.14 15.25 -7.42
CA TRP A 5 19.17 15.04 -5.98
C TRP A 5 18.73 16.31 -5.26
N SER A 6 17.57 16.25 -4.61
CA SER A 6 16.99 17.35 -3.85
C SER A 6 16.93 16.88 -2.41
N ARG A 7 17.58 17.60 -1.49
CA ARG A 7 17.54 17.25 -0.06
C ARG A 7 16.09 17.42 0.43
N PRO A 8 15.45 16.36 0.98
CA PRO A 8 14.11 16.49 1.52
C PRO A 8 14.06 17.47 2.70
N THR A 9 12.96 18.21 2.79
CA THR A 9 12.59 19.09 3.90
C THR A 9 11.35 18.53 4.61
N VAL A 10 10.94 19.15 5.71
CA VAL A 10 9.71 18.80 6.44
C VAL A 10 8.43 18.98 5.59
N ASP A 11 8.50 19.81 4.54
CA ASP A 11 7.40 20.06 3.61
C ASP A 11 7.42 19.12 2.40
N THR A 12 8.41 18.22 2.32
CA THR A 12 8.53 17.28 1.20
C THR A 12 7.48 16.18 1.33
N LYS A 13 6.63 16.12 0.32
CA LYS A 13 5.59 15.11 0.15
C LYS A 13 6.17 13.82 -0.41
N PHE A 14 5.76 12.69 0.15
CA PHE A 14 6.26 11.36 -0.23
C PHE A 14 5.12 10.46 -0.72
N HIS A 15 5.44 9.56 -1.64
CA HIS A 15 4.57 8.50 -2.09
C HIS A 15 5.43 7.30 -2.51
N ILE A 16 4.83 6.12 -2.56
CA ILE A 16 5.41 4.90 -3.13
C ILE A 16 5.39 5.04 -4.65
N ASP A 17 6.55 4.92 -5.29
CA ASP A 17 6.64 4.93 -6.75
C ASP A 17 6.29 3.55 -7.31
N LEU A 18 5.06 3.38 -7.81
CA LEU A 18 4.58 2.14 -8.38
C LEU A 18 5.25 1.80 -9.71
N LYS A 19 5.63 2.82 -10.51
CA LYS A 19 6.32 2.59 -11.79
C LYS A 19 7.70 2.02 -11.56
N TRP A 20 8.39 2.50 -10.52
CA TRP A 20 9.67 1.92 -10.13
C TRP A 20 9.55 0.42 -9.83
N TRP A 21 8.49 -0.03 -9.16
CA TRP A 21 8.24 -1.46 -8.92
C TRP A 21 8.00 -2.25 -10.21
N GLU A 22 7.25 -1.71 -11.16
CA GLU A 22 7.02 -2.33 -12.48
C GLU A 22 8.32 -2.47 -13.28
N GLU A 23 9.24 -1.50 -13.16
CA GLU A 23 10.52 -1.47 -13.86
C GLU A 23 11.58 -2.39 -13.20
N GLN A 24 11.43 -2.75 -11.92
CA GLN A 24 12.37 -3.64 -11.24
C GLN A 24 12.07 -5.12 -11.51
N GLU A 25 12.90 -5.76 -12.31
CA GLU A 25 12.80 -7.21 -12.53
C GLU A 25 12.99 -8.00 -11.21
N GLY A 26 12.06 -8.92 -10.92
CA GLY A 26 12.13 -9.82 -9.76
C GLY A 26 11.65 -9.24 -8.43
N ARG A 27 11.10 -8.02 -8.40
CA ARG A 27 10.50 -7.42 -7.20
C ARG A 27 9.00 -7.25 -7.39
N ASP A 28 8.22 -8.09 -6.71
CA ASP A 28 6.76 -8.00 -6.75
C ASP A 28 6.24 -7.21 -5.54
N LEU A 29 5.69 -6.03 -5.81
CA LEU A 29 5.02 -5.19 -4.82
C LEU A 29 3.92 -5.97 -4.06
N ARG A 30 3.24 -6.91 -4.72
CA ARG A 30 2.16 -7.71 -4.11
C ARG A 30 2.66 -8.55 -2.95
N VAL A 31 3.90 -9.02 -2.97
CA VAL A 31 4.50 -9.77 -1.85
C VAL A 31 4.53 -8.90 -0.60
N TYR A 32 5.00 -7.66 -0.73
CA TYR A 32 5.06 -6.70 0.37
C TYR A 32 3.66 -6.28 0.86
N ILE A 33 2.69 -6.15 -0.05
CA ILE A 33 1.30 -5.87 0.31
C ILE A 33 0.71 -7.05 1.11
N ARG A 34 0.97 -8.31 0.71
CA ARG A 34 0.52 -9.49 1.46
C ARG A 34 1.10 -9.55 2.86
N GLU A 35 2.37 -9.17 3.03
CA GLU A 35 3.00 -9.09 4.35
C GLU A 35 2.41 -8.00 5.26
N ALA A 36 1.81 -6.96 4.66
CA ALA A 36 1.12 -5.91 5.37
C ALA A 36 -0.31 -6.29 5.83
N LEU A 37 -0.89 -7.38 5.31
CA LEU A 37 -2.23 -7.82 5.71
C LEU A 37 -2.27 -8.25 7.19
N CYS A 38 -3.40 -7.96 7.82
CA CYS A 38 -3.76 -8.55 9.11
C CYS A 38 -4.09 -10.04 8.96
N ASP A 39 -4.09 -10.78 10.06
CA ASP A 39 -4.27 -12.24 10.05
C ASP A 39 -5.58 -12.69 9.38
N GLU A 40 -6.67 -11.95 9.60
CA GLU A 40 -7.98 -12.22 8.97
C GLU A 40 -7.90 -12.08 7.44
N CYS A 41 -7.48 -10.92 6.93
CA CYS A 41 -7.36 -10.70 5.49
C CYS A 41 -6.31 -11.60 4.85
N ARG A 42 -5.26 -11.99 5.59
CA ARG A 42 -4.27 -12.95 5.13
C ARG A 42 -4.88 -14.35 5.00
N ALA A 43 -5.74 -14.77 5.92
CA ALA A 43 -6.44 -16.04 5.80
C ALA A 43 -7.40 -16.07 4.60
N ASP A 44 -8.06 -14.95 4.31
CA ASP A 44 -9.05 -14.86 3.22
C ASP A 44 -8.41 -14.65 1.84
N LEU A 45 -7.30 -13.91 1.76
CA LEU A 45 -6.72 -13.41 0.50
C LEU A 45 -5.25 -13.82 0.27
N GLY A 46 -4.57 -14.36 1.29
CA GLY A 46 -3.12 -14.57 1.27
C GLY A 46 -2.64 -15.56 0.21
N ASP A 47 -3.43 -16.59 -0.06
CA ASP A 47 -3.08 -17.66 -1.01
C ASP A 47 -3.64 -17.44 -2.42
N VAL A 48 -4.42 -16.37 -2.63
CA VAL A 48 -5.00 -16.10 -3.95
C VAL A 48 -3.96 -15.40 -4.81
N GLU A 49 -3.42 -16.12 -5.79
CA GLU A 49 -2.37 -15.62 -6.69
C GLU A 49 -2.84 -14.43 -7.53
N ASP A 50 -4.08 -14.46 -8.00
CA ASP A 50 -4.65 -13.39 -8.81
C ASP A 50 -6.03 -12.96 -8.31
N LEU A 51 -6.03 -11.98 -7.41
CA LEU A 51 -7.25 -11.36 -6.90
C LEU A 51 -7.85 -10.33 -7.87
N GLY A 52 -7.18 -10.05 -8.98
CA GLY A 52 -7.59 -9.05 -9.96
C GLY A 52 -7.67 -7.63 -9.40
N THR A 53 -8.32 -6.77 -10.17
CA THR A 53 -8.68 -5.41 -9.75
C THR A 53 -10.12 -5.38 -9.25
N VAL A 54 -10.37 -4.58 -8.22
CA VAL A 54 -11.70 -4.29 -7.70
C VAL A 54 -12.06 -2.84 -8.00
N ASP A 55 -13.32 -2.61 -8.35
CA ASP A 55 -13.85 -1.26 -8.53
C ASP A 55 -14.11 -0.65 -7.15
N TRP A 56 -13.26 0.27 -6.73
CA TRP A 56 -13.41 1.03 -5.49
C TRP A 56 -14.13 2.34 -5.77
N VAL A 57 -15.22 2.60 -5.04
CA VAL A 57 -15.96 3.86 -5.09
C VAL A 57 -15.49 4.74 -3.94
N ASP A 58 -15.03 5.95 -4.23
CA ASP A 58 -14.70 6.95 -3.21
C ASP A 58 -16.00 7.47 -2.57
N ASP A 59 -16.14 7.32 -1.25
CA ASP A 59 -17.37 7.68 -0.52
C ASP A 59 -17.64 9.20 -0.52
N GLU A 60 -16.61 10.03 -0.71
CA GLU A 60 -16.75 11.50 -0.73
C GLU A 60 -17.04 12.03 -2.14
N THR A 61 -16.36 11.49 -3.16
CA THR A 61 -16.45 12.01 -4.54
C THR A 61 -17.37 11.20 -5.45
N GLY A 62 -17.64 9.94 -5.12
CA GLY A 62 -18.36 8.98 -5.96
C GLY A 62 -17.54 8.49 -7.17
N GLU A 63 -16.25 8.81 -7.24
CA GLU A 63 -15.38 8.36 -8.33
C GLU A 63 -15.07 6.86 -8.21
N VAL A 64 -15.22 6.13 -9.31
CA VAL A 64 -14.88 4.71 -9.41
C VAL A 64 -13.45 4.56 -9.90
N ASN A 65 -12.60 3.91 -9.09
CA ASN A 65 -11.21 3.65 -9.39
C ASN A 65 -10.93 2.14 -9.33
N GLN A 66 -10.24 1.61 -10.34
CA GLN A 66 -9.78 0.22 -10.29
C GLN A 66 -8.54 0.14 -9.40
N VAL A 67 -8.63 -0.63 -8.32
CA VAL A 67 -7.53 -0.82 -7.36
C VAL A 67 -7.26 -2.29 -7.15
N ASP A 68 -6.04 -2.65 -6.74
CA ASP A 68 -5.73 -4.03 -6.37
C ASP A 68 -6.55 -4.45 -5.13
N ALA A 69 -7.12 -5.66 -5.16
CA ALA A 69 -7.99 -6.16 -4.09
C ALA A 69 -7.28 -6.23 -2.73
N LEU A 70 -5.98 -6.56 -2.72
CA LEU A 70 -5.19 -6.58 -1.48
C LEU A 70 -5.07 -5.18 -0.92
N TRP A 71 -4.76 -4.20 -1.77
CA TRP A 71 -4.67 -2.81 -1.35
C TRP A 71 -6.02 -2.32 -0.82
N HIS A 72 -7.11 -2.64 -1.51
CA HIS A 72 -8.46 -2.32 -1.03
C HIS A 72 -8.70 -2.89 0.38
N SER A 73 -8.37 -4.16 0.63
CA SER A 73 -8.54 -4.79 1.95
C SER A 73 -7.71 -4.11 3.06
N ILE A 74 -6.55 -3.57 2.71
CA ILE A 74 -5.74 -2.80 3.65
C ILE A 74 -6.44 -1.50 4.03
N ARG A 75 -6.97 -0.77 3.04
CA ARG A 75 -7.62 0.53 3.26
C ARG A 75 -8.94 0.38 4.03
N THR A 76 -9.73 -0.65 3.75
CA THR A 76 -11.06 -0.81 4.33
C THR A 76 -11.09 -1.64 5.62
N CYS A 77 -10.08 -2.49 5.86
CA CYS A 77 -10.04 -3.36 7.04
C CYS A 77 -8.72 -3.24 7.83
N CYS A 78 -7.58 -3.62 7.23
CA CYS A 78 -6.34 -3.80 8.00
C CYS A 78 -5.90 -2.51 8.70
N SER A 79 -5.99 -1.37 8.01
CA SER A 79 -5.56 -0.07 8.53
C SER A 79 -6.40 0.46 9.70
N LEU A 80 -7.63 -0.05 9.88
CA LEU A 80 -8.50 0.33 11.00
C LEU A 80 -8.15 -0.41 12.28
N LYS A 81 -7.29 -1.44 12.22
CA LYS A 81 -6.90 -2.24 13.38
C LYS A 81 -5.81 -1.57 14.19
N ARG A 82 -5.91 -1.71 15.51
CA ARG A 82 -4.99 -1.06 16.48
C ARG A 82 -3.56 -1.60 16.41
N ASP A 83 -3.39 -2.80 15.88
CA ASP A 83 -2.14 -3.55 15.76
C ASP A 83 -1.56 -3.50 14.33
N TYR A 84 -2.14 -2.70 13.43
CA TYR A 84 -1.66 -2.56 12.07
C TYR A 84 -0.24 -1.97 11.99
N ILE A 85 0.10 -1.02 12.87
CA ILE A 85 1.46 -0.55 13.08
C ILE A 85 1.75 -0.65 14.58
N THR A 86 2.79 -1.40 14.95
CA THR A 86 3.15 -1.63 16.35
C THR A 86 4.48 -0.95 16.68
N PRO A 87 4.79 -0.72 17.97
CA PRO A 87 6.10 -0.21 18.38
C PRO A 87 7.28 -1.09 17.97
N ASN A 88 7.03 -2.37 17.70
CA ASN A 88 8.05 -3.34 17.27
C ASN A 88 8.15 -3.46 15.74
N SER A 89 7.29 -2.78 14.99
CA SER A 89 7.32 -2.82 13.53
C SER A 89 8.57 -2.10 13.00
N PRO A 90 9.31 -2.68 12.05
CA PRO A 90 10.41 -1.98 11.38
C PRO A 90 9.92 -0.64 10.81
N VAL A 91 10.76 0.40 10.91
CA VAL A 91 10.39 1.76 10.47
C VAL A 91 9.99 1.77 8.99
N VAL A 92 10.68 0.99 8.16
CA VAL A 92 10.38 0.86 6.73
C VAL A 92 8.97 0.33 6.52
N ASP A 93 8.59 -0.72 7.24
CA ASP A 93 7.25 -1.33 7.16
C ASP A 93 6.18 -0.37 7.67
N ALA A 94 6.44 0.35 8.76
CA ALA A 94 5.52 1.34 9.29
C ALA A 94 5.24 2.46 8.27
N VAL A 95 6.29 2.98 7.63
CA VAL A 95 6.16 4.00 6.57
C VAL A 95 5.39 3.44 5.38
N PHE A 96 5.73 2.24 4.92
CA PHE A 96 5.06 1.59 3.79
C PHE A 96 3.57 1.35 4.08
N ARG A 97 3.26 0.78 5.25
CA ARG A 97 1.89 0.54 5.73
C ARG A 97 1.08 1.82 5.85
N THR A 98 1.69 2.92 6.27
CA THR A 98 1.06 4.24 6.35
C THR A 98 0.64 4.74 4.96
N PHE A 99 1.52 4.64 3.97
CA PHE A 99 1.18 5.04 2.60
C PHE A 99 0.12 4.12 1.97
N LEU A 100 0.17 2.81 2.22
CA LEU A 100 -0.88 1.90 1.75
C LEU A 100 -2.26 2.26 2.35
N ALA A 101 -2.33 2.52 3.65
CA ALA A 101 -3.56 2.95 4.31
C ALA A 101 -4.11 4.26 3.74
N ASN A 102 -3.23 5.22 3.44
CA ASN A 102 -3.62 6.53 2.90
C ASN A 102 -3.85 6.54 1.36
N GLY A 103 -3.89 5.39 0.70
CA GLY A 103 -4.07 5.30 -0.75
C GLY A 103 -2.93 5.95 -1.55
N ASN A 104 -1.70 5.85 -1.02
CA ASN A 104 -0.48 6.42 -1.58
C ASN A 104 -0.49 7.96 -1.72
N LYS A 105 -1.36 8.66 -0.99
CA LYS A 105 -1.41 10.12 -0.99
C LYS A 105 -0.46 10.69 0.07
N PRO A 106 0.28 11.77 -0.23
CA PRO A 106 1.18 12.44 0.71
C PRO A 106 0.47 13.32 1.74
#